data_AF-A0A0H1BPT9-F1
#
_entry.id   AF-A0A0H1BPT9-F1
#
_cell.length_a   1.000
_cell.length_b   1.000
_cell.length_c   1.000
_cell.angle_alpha   90.00
_cell.angle_beta   90.00
_cell.angle_gamma   90.00
#
_symmetry.space_group_name_H-M   'P 1'
#
loop_
_entity.id
_entity.type
_entity.pdbx_description
1 polymer ?
#
loop_
_entity_poly.entity_id
_entity_poly.type
_entity_poly.pdbx_seq_one_letter_code
_entity_poly.pdbx_strand_id
1 'polypeptide(L)' 'MASSTETDPFLQVQADVLSALNNIRPLFSSYLRIRSLATSPSSPELQQARSELETTLHELFADLEDLAES' A
#
# COMPACT_ATOMS: atom_id res chain seq x y z
N MET A 1 17.56 35.66 -6.78
CA MET A 1 18.05 34.39 -6.21
C MET A 1 17.00 33.35 -6.60
N ALA A 2 17.23 32.67 -7.72
CA ALA A 2 16.20 31.89 -8.39
C ALA A 2 16.11 30.47 -7.82
N SER A 3 14.90 30.11 -7.38
CA SER A 3 14.23 28.81 -7.40
C SER A 3 15.06 27.54 -7.22
N SER A 4 14.82 26.78 -6.13
CA SER A 4 14.96 25.31 -6.03
C SER A 4 14.55 24.79 -4.64
N THR A 5 13.41 25.22 -4.10
CA THR A 5 12.72 24.45 -3.03
C THR A 5 11.52 23.70 -3.62
N GLU A 6 11.58 23.38 -4.91
CA GLU A 6 10.78 22.31 -5.50
C GLU A 6 11.43 21.01 -5.03
N THR A 7 10.79 20.33 -4.09
CA THR A 7 11.16 18.97 -3.69
C THR A 7 11.32 18.14 -4.95
N ASP A 8 12.48 17.52 -5.12
CA ASP A 8 12.75 16.65 -6.26
C ASP A 8 11.59 15.64 -6.40
N PRO A 9 10.88 15.62 -7.55
CA PRO A 9 9.70 14.79 -7.73
C PRO A 9 10.02 13.30 -7.52
N PHE A 10 11.24 12.86 -7.84
CA PHE A 10 11.66 11.50 -7.59
C PHE A 10 11.78 11.20 -6.08
N LEU A 11 12.31 12.14 -5.30
CA LEU A 11 12.41 11.99 -3.83
C LEU A 11 11.02 12.02 -3.17
N GLN A 12 10.08 12.76 -3.73
CA GLN A 12 8.70 12.77 -3.26
C GLN A 12 8.02 11.42 -3.48
N VAL A 13 8.08 10.88 -4.70
CA VAL A 13 7.50 9.55 -4.99
C VAL A 13 8.16 8.45 -4.17
N GLN A 14 9.47 8.52 -3.94
CA GLN A 14 10.15 7.59 -3.04
C GLN A 14 9.56 7.62 -1.62
N ALA A 15 9.30 8.81 -1.07
CA ALA A 15 8.70 8.95 0.25
C ALA A 15 7.27 8.39 0.28
N ASP A 16 6.49 8.61 -0.78
CA ASP A 16 5.11 8.14 -0.91
C ASP A 16 5.06 6.61 -1.01
N VAL A 17 5.92 5.99 -1.82
CA VAL A 17 6.09 4.53 -1.91
C VAL A 17 6.47 3.92 -0.56
N LEU A 18 7.41 4.54 0.17
CA LEU A 18 7.80 4.07 1.50
C LEU A 18 6.65 4.18 2.50
N SER A 19 5.85 5.25 2.42
CA SER A 19 4.66 5.44 3.25
C SER A 19 3.61 4.36 2.97
N ALA A 20 3.31 4.11 1.69
CA ALA A 20 2.40 3.06 1.25
C ALA A 20 2.84 1.66 1.75
N LEU A 21 4.13 1.33 1.62
CA LEU A 21 4.68 0.08 2.13
C LEU A 21 4.57 -0.04 3.66
N ASN A 22 4.76 1.07 4.40
CA ASN A 22 4.57 1.10 5.85
C ASN A 22 3.10 0.89 6.25
N ASN A 23 2.14 1.30 5.42
CA ASN A 23 0.71 1.07 5.62
C ASN A 23 0.28 -0.37 5.25
N ILE A 24 0.87 -0.96 4.21
CA ILE A 24 0.54 -2.32 3.76
C ILE A 24 0.97 -3.39 4.78
N ARG A 25 2.12 -3.20 5.46
CA ARG A 25 2.64 -4.15 6.46
C ARG A 25 1.65 -4.47 7.59
N PRO A 26 1.03 -3.50 8.28
CA PRO A 26 0.02 -3.78 9.30
C PRO A 26 -1.27 -4.36 8.70
N LEU A 27 -1.69 -3.96 7.49
CA LEU A 27 -2.84 -4.56 6.80
C LEU A 27 -2.62 -6.06 6.55
N PHE A 28 -1.45 -6.43 6.02
CA PHE A 28 -1.07 -7.83 5.80
C PHE A 28 -1.02 -8.62 7.11
N SER A 29 -0.43 -8.02 8.16
CA SER A 29 -0.38 -8.64 9.49
C SER A 29 -1.79 -8.86 10.07
N SER A 30 -2.68 -7.89 9.89
CA SER A 30 -4.09 -7.98 10.30
C SER A 30 -4.81 -9.09 9.52
N TYR A 31 -4.65 -9.15 8.21
CA TYR A 31 -5.19 -10.21 7.36
C TYR A 31 -4.74 -11.59 7.81
N LEU A 32 -3.44 -11.80 8.05
CA LEU A 32 -2.92 -13.08 8.55
C LEU A 32 -3.49 -13.45 9.92
N ARG A 33 -3.62 -12.48 10.82
CA ARG A 33 -4.23 -12.68 12.14
C ARG A 33 -5.71 -13.05 12.03
N ILE A 34 -6.47 -12.37 11.19
CA ILE A 34 -7.89 -12.69 10.98
C ILE A 34 -8.02 -14.07 10.34
N ARG A 35 -7.18 -14.39 9.36
CA ARG A 35 -7.15 -15.71 8.72
C ARG A 35 -6.83 -16.85 9.68
N SER A 36 -5.95 -16.63 10.66
CA SER A 36 -5.63 -17.65 11.67
C SER A 36 -6.74 -17.85 12.70
N LEU A 37 -7.56 -16.83 12.94
CA LEU A 37 -8.69 -16.87 13.87
C LEU A 37 -10.00 -17.28 13.21
N ALA A 38 -10.16 -17.06 11.91
CA ALA A 38 -11.37 -17.35 11.17
C ALA A 38 -11.55 -18.87 10.98
N THR A 39 -12.65 -19.40 11.50
CA THR A 39 -13.02 -20.82 11.35
C THR A 39 -13.48 -21.17 9.93
N SER A 40 -13.85 -20.17 9.13
CA SER A 40 -14.26 -20.31 7.73
C SER A 40 -13.53 -19.32 6.83
N PRO A 41 -13.10 -19.73 5.62
CA PRO A 41 -12.53 -18.82 4.62
C PRO A 41 -13.53 -17.79 4.09
N SER A 42 -14.82 -17.96 4.37
CA SER A 42 -15.89 -17.02 4.00
C SER A 42 -16.28 -16.06 5.12
N SER A 43 -15.45 -15.89 6.15
CA SER A 43 -15.69 -14.88 7.19
C SER A 43 -15.75 -13.48 6.54
N PRO A 44 -16.76 -12.66 6.87
CA PRO A 44 -16.87 -11.31 6.33
C PRO A 44 -15.67 -10.44 6.74
N GLU A 45 -15.13 -10.62 7.94
CA GLU A 45 -13.93 -9.92 8.41
C GLU A 45 -12.70 -10.30 7.59
N LEU A 46 -12.57 -11.58 7.24
CA LEU A 46 -11.46 -12.06 6.39
C LEU A 46 -11.58 -11.52 4.97
N GLN A 47 -12.80 -11.49 4.41
CA GLN A 47 -13.07 -10.93 3.09
C GLN A 47 -12.79 -9.43 3.04
N GLN A 48 -13.20 -8.69 4.07
CA GLN A 48 -12.94 -7.26 4.18
C GLN A 48 -11.45 -6.97 4.29
N ALA A 49 -10.74 -7.65 5.20
CA ALA A 49 -9.30 -7.46 5.38
C ALA A 49 -8.50 -7.82 4.12
N ARG A 50 -8.96 -8.83 3.37
CA ARG A 50 -8.40 -9.19 2.06
C ARG A 50 -8.64 -8.09 1.03
N SER A 51 -9.88 -7.62 0.90
CA SER A 51 -10.27 -6.61 -0.07
C SER A 51 -9.49 -5.30 0.15
N GLU A 52 -9.33 -4.88 1.40
CA GLU A 52 -8.57 -3.68 1.76
C GLU A 52 -7.09 -3.84 1.37
N LEU A 53 -6.47 -4.96 1.73
CA LEU A 53 -5.08 -5.25 1.37
C LEU A 53 -4.87 -5.30 -0.15
N GLU A 54 -5.75 -5.97 -0.89
CA GLU A 54 -5.69 -6.07 -2.35
C GLU A 54 -5.82 -4.68 -3.01
N THR A 55 -6.72 -3.84 -2.50
CA THR A 55 -6.92 -2.47 -2.99
C THR A 55 -5.66 -1.63 -2.81
N THR A 56 -5.10 -1.59 -1.59
CA THR A 56 -3.89 -0.80 -1.31
C THR A 56 -2.67 -1.31 -2.06
N LEU A 57 -2.56 -2.63 -2.27
CA LEU A 57 -1.50 -3.19 -3.11
C LEU A 57 -1.66 -2.77 -4.57
N HIS A 58 -2.89 -2.80 -5.10
CA HIS A 58 -3.16 -2.41 -6.48
C HIS A 58 -2.85 -0.94 -6.74
N GLU A 59 -3.21 -0.06 -5.82
CA GLU A 59 -2.85 1.38 -5.87
C GLU A 59 -1.33 1.55 -5.89
N LEU A 60 -0.59 0.89 -4.98
CA LEU A 60 0.87 0.96 -4.97
C LEU A 60 1.50 0.41 -6.27
N PHE A 61 0.95 -0.66 -6.84
CA PHE A 61 1.44 -1.19 -8.10
C PHE A 61 1.25 -0.19 -9.25
N ALA A 62 0.09 0.47 -9.33
CA ALA A 62 -0.18 1.49 -10.33
C ALA A 62 0.79 2.67 -10.19
N ASP A 63 0.98 3.18 -8.96
CA ASP A 63 1.91 4.30 -8.69
C ASP A 63 3.36 3.96 -9.11
N LEU A 64 3.77 2.71 -8.93
CA LEU A 64 5.10 2.23 -9.32
C LEU A 64 5.23 2.02 -10.83
N GLU A 65 4.16 1.61 -11.51
CA GLU A 65 4.12 1.48 -12.97
C GLU A 65 4.25 2.84 -13.63
N ASP A 66 3.45 3.82 -13.19
CA ASP A 66 3.51 5.21 -13.65
C ASP A 66 4.91 5.82 -13.45
N LEU A 67 5.57 5.53 -12.31
CA LEU A 67 6.94 5.96 -12.04
C LEU A 67 7.96 5.31 -13.00
N ALA A 68 7.77 4.04 -13.35
CA ALA A 68 8.69 3.33 -14.24
C ALA A 68 8.58 3.81 -15.70
N GLU A 69 7.43 4.36 -16.10
CA GLU A 69 7.17 4.92 -17.42
C GLU A 69 7.54 6.42 -17.57
N SER A 70 7.90 7.08 -16.46
CA SER A 70 8.29 8.51 -16.40
C SER A 70 9.75 8.77 -16.79
#